data_AF-A7HVA5-F1
#
_entry.id   AF-A7HVA5-F1
#
_cell.length_a   1.000
_cell.length_b   1.000
_cell.length_c   1.000
_cell.angle_alpha   90.00
_cell.angle_beta   90.00
_cell.angle_gamma   90.00
#
_symmetry.space_group_name_H-M   'P 1'
#
loop_
_entity.id
_entity.type
_entity.pdbx_description
1 polymer ?
#
loop_
_entity_poly.entity_id
_entity_poly.type
_entity_poly.pdbx_seq_one_letter_code
_entity_poly.pdbx_strand_id
1 'polypeptide(L)'
;MSHNTPNVGQYASSFFKAVKLLRTIEAEPLEVSVVKELNYFILGEIVKTEKLQTRFKTMRLAANKARKTGRHSKGVAASLLEKIERIDKCIEACRYRIFIWKSFGDGLAYLYISKFSMKHAFFDTRNYEPKLTAGMIHGKAGLKKELEILELAFEHGLPAVLCDITNTLRHGDICLLGTNDPYLLEVKSGRAHNQRTKRQSEAIAQIHLFLETDEALNFRGQPGKTRRAAPPDEVTHLDQLNSFIREAKRNGYCAAQPEAGLTYLAVYGGTPDFSKIWSLEQADKTIVFILNEAKNDFDWAPYMPFTLTIREAQHLFDFVIGNLILVVSVDVGHFGKMLEMPGWRVTFNAIAPTIFQFSHKESQTLLGISRILFARVGYEFVSLASASNTYKFLVESAHSGMGKDTNSDDLVDIDEMTQKYFHSDFKTFWEGKE
;
A
#
# COMPACT_ATOMS: atom_id res chain seq x y z
N MET A 1 -22.77 5.18 -6.90
CA MET A 1 -22.30 4.08 -6.03
C MET A 1 -22.35 4.56 -4.59
N SER A 2 -23.42 4.28 -3.84
CA SER A 2 -23.46 4.53 -2.39
C SER A 2 -22.84 3.34 -1.68
N HIS A 3 -21.51 3.34 -1.55
CA HIS A 3 -20.89 2.39 -0.64
C HIS A 3 -21.30 2.75 0.78
N ASN A 4 -22.10 1.88 1.39
CA ASN A 4 -22.34 1.82 2.84
C ASN A 4 -20.98 1.82 3.54
N THR A 5 -20.48 2.99 3.93
CA THR A 5 -19.31 3.04 4.78
C THR A 5 -19.71 2.46 6.13
N PRO A 6 -19.05 1.38 6.56
CA PRO A 6 -19.40 0.76 7.82
C PRO A 6 -19.19 1.75 8.96
N ASN A 7 -20.09 1.74 9.94
CA ASN A 7 -20.22 2.68 11.05
C ASN A 7 -18.91 2.91 11.84
N VAL A 8 -17.99 3.72 11.30
CA VAL A 8 -16.73 4.15 11.98
C VAL A 8 -17.03 5.24 13.00
N GLY A 9 -18.19 5.92 12.90
CA GLY A 9 -18.63 6.97 13.83
C GLY A 9 -18.60 6.56 15.31
N GLN A 10 -18.90 5.29 15.61
CA GLN A 10 -18.84 4.73 16.97
C GLN A 10 -17.41 4.68 17.57
N TYR A 11 -16.37 4.87 16.77
CA TYR A 11 -14.96 4.75 17.15
C TYR A 11 -14.18 6.04 16.89
N ALA A 12 -14.88 7.15 16.66
CA ALA A 12 -14.27 8.45 16.38
C ALA A 12 -13.26 8.84 17.48
N SER A 13 -13.58 8.63 18.76
CA SER A 13 -12.66 8.92 19.86
C SER A 13 -11.36 8.11 19.77
N SER A 14 -11.45 6.78 19.58
CA SER A 14 -10.27 5.92 19.36
C SER A 14 -9.46 6.37 18.14
N PHE A 15 -10.14 6.76 17.06
CA PHE A 15 -9.50 7.22 15.84
C PHE A 15 -8.69 8.49 16.07
N PHE A 16 -9.30 9.52 16.67
CA PHE A 16 -8.62 10.77 16.98
C PHE A 16 -7.48 10.57 17.98
N LYS A 17 -7.59 9.60 18.91
CA LYS A 17 -6.47 9.20 19.76
C LYS A 17 -5.29 8.63 18.95
N ALA A 18 -5.53 7.71 18.01
CA ALA A 18 -4.47 7.18 17.13
C ALA A 18 -3.81 8.29 16.31
N VAL A 19 -4.59 9.21 15.73
CA VAL A 19 -4.05 10.36 14.99
C VAL A 19 -3.16 11.21 15.89
N LYS A 20 -3.62 11.54 17.11
CA LYS A 20 -2.84 12.34 18.06
C LYS A 20 -1.51 11.68 18.40
N LEU A 21 -1.52 10.38 18.72
CA LEU A 21 -0.30 9.63 19.03
C LEU A 21 0.66 9.62 17.84
N LEU A 22 0.17 9.32 16.64
CA LEU A 22 1.01 9.32 15.42
C LEU A 22 1.63 10.69 15.15
N ARG A 23 0.87 11.78 15.31
CA ARG A 23 1.38 13.15 15.14
C ARG A 23 2.38 13.56 16.21
N THR A 24 2.24 13.02 17.43
CA THR A 24 3.21 13.25 18.51
C THR A 24 4.53 12.57 18.16
N ILE A 25 4.50 11.33 17.67
CA ILE A 25 5.70 10.60 17.22
C ILE A 25 6.37 11.30 16.03
N GLU A 26 5.58 11.82 15.09
CA GLU A 26 6.11 12.58 13.96
C GLU A 26 6.85 13.85 14.41
N ALA A 27 6.36 14.54 15.44
CA ALA A 27 7.01 15.71 16.00
C ALA A 27 8.23 15.36 16.87
N GLU A 28 8.18 14.22 17.56
CA GLU A 28 9.18 13.76 18.53
C GLU A 28 9.58 12.29 18.28
N PRO A 29 10.31 12.00 17.18
CA PRO A 29 10.59 10.61 16.77
C PRO A 29 11.56 9.85 17.69
N LEU A 30 12.21 10.54 18.62
CA LEU A 30 13.08 9.92 19.63
C LEU A 30 12.32 9.53 20.92
N GLU A 31 11.07 9.97 21.07
CA GLU A 31 10.23 9.66 22.23
C GLU A 31 9.57 8.28 22.09
N VAL A 32 10.36 7.24 22.40
CA VAL A 32 9.97 5.83 22.28
C VAL A 32 8.74 5.48 23.15
N SER A 33 8.48 6.23 24.22
CA SER A 33 7.31 6.03 25.08
C SER A 33 5.98 6.16 24.32
N VAL A 34 5.90 7.11 23.37
CA VAL A 34 4.71 7.33 22.55
C VAL A 34 4.60 6.27 21.44
N VAL A 35 5.73 5.83 20.90
CA VAL A 35 5.80 4.68 19.97
C VAL A 35 5.24 3.41 20.62
N LYS A 36 5.64 3.16 21.86
CA LYS A 36 5.11 2.07 22.68
C LYS A 36 3.60 2.22 22.86
N GLU A 37 3.11 3.39 23.27
CA GLU A 37 1.67 3.62 23.46
C GLU A 37 0.88 3.34 22.17
N LEU A 38 1.36 3.83 21.03
CA LEU A 38 0.69 3.63 19.74
C LEU A 38 0.63 2.15 19.34
N ASN A 39 1.72 1.39 19.53
CA ASN A 39 1.75 -0.05 19.26
C ASN A 39 0.65 -0.78 20.05
N TYR A 40 0.63 -0.61 21.38
CA TYR A 40 -0.35 -1.27 22.25
C TYR A 40 -1.79 -0.81 21.97
N PHE A 41 -1.96 0.48 21.64
CA PHE A 41 -3.26 1.03 21.30
C PHE A 41 -3.84 0.38 20.04
N ILE A 42 -3.07 0.34 18.94
CA ILE A 42 -3.47 -0.27 17.67
C ILE A 42 -3.74 -1.77 17.86
N LEU A 43 -2.83 -2.49 18.53
CA LEU A 43 -2.99 -3.90 18.85
C LEU A 43 -4.32 -4.17 19.59
N GLY A 44 -4.62 -3.35 20.60
CA GLY A 44 -5.86 -3.44 21.36
C GLY A 44 -7.11 -3.26 20.49
N GLU A 45 -7.12 -2.26 19.61
CA GLU A 45 -8.26 -2.00 18.72
C GLU A 45 -8.42 -3.08 17.65
N ILE A 46 -7.33 -3.64 17.12
CA ILE A 46 -7.36 -4.79 16.21
C ILE A 46 -7.95 -6.01 16.92
N VAL A 47 -7.44 -6.38 18.10
CA VAL A 47 -7.93 -7.55 18.86
C VAL A 47 -9.41 -7.42 19.23
N LYS A 48 -9.87 -6.22 19.64
CA LYS A 48 -11.30 -5.96 19.88
C LYS A 48 -12.13 -6.20 18.61
N THR A 49 -11.63 -5.74 17.46
CA THR A 49 -12.32 -5.87 16.17
C THR A 49 -12.33 -7.31 15.67
N GLU A 50 -11.25 -8.06 15.85
CA GLU A 50 -11.17 -9.49 15.49
C GLU A 50 -12.12 -10.36 16.32
N LYS A 51 -12.25 -10.08 17.63
CA LYS A 51 -13.25 -10.74 18.49
C LYS A 51 -14.67 -10.48 17.99
N LEU A 52 -14.97 -9.24 17.60
CA LEU A 52 -16.27 -8.88 17.02
C LEU A 52 -16.50 -9.60 15.67
N GLN A 53 -15.49 -9.63 14.80
CA GLN A 53 -15.56 -10.36 13.53
C GLN A 53 -15.83 -11.85 13.75
N THR A 54 -15.17 -12.46 14.73
CA THR A 54 -15.35 -13.87 15.11
C THR A 54 -16.79 -14.14 15.55
N ARG A 55 -17.36 -13.26 16.39
CA ARG A 55 -18.78 -13.33 16.77
C ARG A 55 -19.71 -13.28 15.55
N PHE A 56 -19.48 -12.36 14.63
CA PHE A 56 -20.28 -12.27 13.40
C PHE A 56 -20.13 -13.51 12.51
N LYS A 57 -18.92 -14.05 12.36
CA LYS A 57 -18.69 -15.32 11.63
C LYS A 57 -19.47 -16.48 12.27
N THR A 58 -19.49 -16.60 13.59
CA THR A 58 -20.31 -17.61 14.29
C THR A 58 -21.80 -17.40 14.05
N MET A 59 -22.29 -16.16 14.12
CA MET A 59 -23.69 -15.83 13.82
C MET A 59 -24.07 -16.16 12.37
N ARG A 60 -23.16 -15.89 11.42
CA ARG A 60 -23.32 -16.23 9.99
C ARG A 60 -23.45 -17.73 9.80
N LEU A 61 -22.59 -18.52 10.43
CA LEU A 61 -22.63 -19.99 10.36
C LEU A 61 -23.95 -20.53 10.94
N ALA A 62 -24.40 -20.00 12.08
CA ALA A 62 -25.67 -20.39 12.68
C ALA A 62 -26.87 -20.05 11.78
N ALA A 63 -26.91 -18.85 11.18
CA ALA A 63 -27.96 -18.44 10.24
C ALA A 63 -27.97 -19.31 8.98
N ASN A 64 -26.79 -19.63 8.44
CA ASN A 64 -26.64 -20.54 7.30
C ASN A 64 -27.09 -21.97 7.62
N LYS A 65 -26.76 -22.49 8.82
CA LYS A 65 -27.22 -23.81 9.26
C LYS A 65 -28.75 -23.83 9.36
N ALA A 66 -29.34 -22.84 10.03
CA ALA A 66 -30.79 -22.72 10.14
C ALA A 66 -31.47 -22.68 8.76
N ARG A 67 -30.91 -21.96 7.79
CA ARG A 67 -31.42 -21.90 6.41
C ARG A 67 -31.39 -23.26 5.71
N LYS A 68 -30.32 -24.06 5.90
CA LYS A 68 -30.14 -25.36 5.24
C LYS A 68 -30.99 -26.49 5.85
N THR A 69 -31.23 -26.46 7.16
CA THR A 69 -31.86 -27.59 7.87
C THR A 69 -33.37 -27.47 8.09
N GLY A 70 -33.98 -26.32 7.74
CA GLY A 70 -35.43 -26.13 7.93
C GLY A 70 -36.22 -26.24 6.63
N ARG A 71 -37.39 -26.89 6.70
CA ARG A 71 -38.47 -26.73 5.70
C ARG A 71 -39.13 -25.38 5.94
N HIS A 72 -38.46 -24.31 5.51
CA HIS A 72 -38.92 -22.94 5.71
C HIS A 72 -39.95 -22.54 4.67
N SER A 73 -40.95 -21.76 5.07
CA SER A 73 -41.79 -21.03 4.12
C SER A 73 -40.93 -20.01 3.35
N LYS A 74 -41.38 -19.61 2.15
CA LYS A 74 -40.66 -18.65 1.29
C LYS A 74 -40.28 -17.36 2.03
N GLY A 75 -41.16 -16.85 2.90
CA GLY A 75 -40.91 -15.64 3.70
C GLY A 75 -39.80 -15.80 4.74
N VAL A 76 -39.75 -16.96 5.42
CA VAL A 76 -38.70 -17.24 6.43
C VAL A 76 -37.34 -17.42 5.76
N ALA A 77 -37.30 -18.08 4.60
CA ALA A 77 -36.08 -18.22 3.80
C ALA A 77 -35.53 -16.85 3.35
N ALA A 78 -36.40 -15.95 2.87
CA ALA A 78 -36.03 -14.60 2.48
C ALA A 78 -35.45 -13.77 3.65
N SER A 79 -36.11 -13.81 4.82
CA SER A 79 -35.62 -13.12 6.02
C SER A 79 -34.25 -13.65 6.49
N LEU A 80 -34.00 -14.96 6.38
CA LEU A 80 -32.69 -15.53 6.70
C LEU A 80 -31.59 -15.07 5.72
N LEU A 81 -31.91 -14.93 4.43
CA LEU A 81 -30.96 -14.40 3.44
C LEU A 81 -30.62 -12.93 3.75
N GLU A 82 -31.62 -12.11 4.04
CA GLU A 82 -31.40 -10.71 4.43
C GLU A 82 -30.55 -10.62 5.71
N LYS A 83 -30.80 -11.49 6.69
CA LYS A 83 -29.98 -11.57 7.91
C LYS A 83 -28.54 -11.95 7.60
N ILE A 84 -28.30 -12.91 6.71
CA ILE A 84 -26.95 -13.31 6.29
C ILE A 84 -26.25 -12.12 5.61
N GLU A 85 -26.93 -11.44 4.70
CA GLU A 85 -26.37 -10.27 4.00
C GLU A 85 -25.99 -9.15 4.98
N ARG A 86 -26.87 -8.86 5.96
CA ARG A 86 -26.56 -7.90 7.03
C ARG A 86 -25.33 -8.31 7.85
N ILE A 87 -25.21 -9.60 8.20
CA ILE A 87 -24.04 -10.11 8.93
C ILE A 87 -22.76 -10.01 8.08
N ASP A 88 -22.85 -10.31 6.78
CA ASP A 88 -21.71 -10.22 5.85
C ASP A 88 -21.22 -8.77 5.74
N LYS A 89 -22.12 -7.80 5.66
CA LYS A 89 -21.77 -6.37 5.76
C LYS A 89 -21.06 -6.03 7.07
N CYS A 90 -21.47 -6.61 8.20
CA CYS A 90 -20.77 -6.43 9.49
C CYS A 90 -19.38 -7.10 9.53
N ILE A 91 -19.17 -8.21 8.83
CA ILE A 91 -17.85 -8.85 8.72
C ILE A 91 -16.91 -7.98 7.88
N GLU A 92 -17.38 -7.47 6.74
CA GLU A 92 -16.62 -6.54 5.90
C GLU A 92 -16.32 -5.23 6.64
N ALA A 93 -17.26 -4.73 7.45
CA ALA A 93 -17.03 -3.61 8.37
C ALA A 93 -15.84 -3.83 9.30
N CYS A 94 -15.71 -5.04 9.85
CA CYS A 94 -14.60 -5.40 10.72
C CYS A 94 -13.28 -5.48 9.93
N ARG A 95 -13.28 -6.02 8.71
CA ARG A 95 -12.10 -6.08 7.84
C ARG A 95 -11.60 -4.68 7.52
N TYR A 96 -12.52 -3.81 7.10
CA TYR A 96 -12.23 -2.41 6.83
C TYR A 96 -11.62 -1.72 8.04
N ARG A 97 -12.21 -1.90 9.22
CA ARG A 97 -11.68 -1.32 10.45
C ARG A 97 -10.28 -1.82 10.81
N ILE A 98 -10.02 -3.13 10.66
CA ILE A 98 -8.67 -3.69 10.88
C ILE A 98 -7.67 -3.06 9.91
N PHE A 99 -8.03 -2.93 8.63
CA PHE A 99 -7.19 -2.27 7.64
C PHE A 99 -6.85 -0.83 8.05
N ILE A 100 -7.84 -0.04 8.48
CA ILE A 100 -7.63 1.34 8.97
C ILE A 100 -6.70 1.38 10.17
N TRP A 101 -6.88 0.49 11.16
CA TRP A 101 -5.96 0.43 12.30
C TRP A 101 -4.55 0.08 11.88
N LYS A 102 -4.42 -0.85 10.94
CA LYS A 102 -3.13 -1.21 10.36
C LYS A 102 -2.48 -0.07 9.57
N SER A 103 -3.26 0.83 8.96
CA SER A 103 -2.74 2.03 8.31
C SER A 103 -2.10 3.02 9.29
N PHE A 104 -2.45 3.00 10.58
CA PHE A 104 -1.71 3.73 11.61
C PHE A 104 -0.39 3.03 11.96
N GLY A 105 -0.36 1.69 11.94
CA GLY A 105 0.88 0.92 12.09
C GLY A 105 1.83 1.11 10.91
N ASP A 106 1.30 1.17 9.68
CA ASP A 106 2.05 1.61 8.51
C ASP A 106 2.59 3.03 8.75
N GLY A 107 1.75 3.95 9.23
CA GLY A 107 2.15 5.34 9.51
C GLY A 107 3.32 5.40 10.47
N LEU A 108 3.27 4.63 11.55
CA LEU A 108 4.39 4.50 12.49
C LEU A 108 5.67 4.03 11.77
N ALA A 109 5.61 2.96 10.98
CA ALA A 109 6.79 2.42 10.31
C ALA A 109 7.39 3.41 9.29
N TYR A 110 6.54 4.11 8.52
CA TYR A 110 6.95 5.08 7.51
C TYR A 110 7.58 6.37 8.07
N LEU A 111 7.42 6.66 9.38
CA LEU A 111 8.13 7.77 10.01
C LEU A 111 9.63 7.51 10.19
N TYR A 112 10.05 6.25 10.16
CA TYR A 112 11.45 5.87 10.41
C TYR A 112 12.12 5.21 9.21
N ILE A 113 11.37 4.44 8.42
CA ILE A 113 11.91 3.67 7.30
C ILE A 113 11.71 4.43 5.99
N SER A 114 12.74 4.41 5.15
CA SER A 114 12.68 4.93 3.79
C SER A 114 11.59 4.24 2.98
N LYS A 115 10.81 5.04 2.23
CA LYS A 115 9.77 4.56 1.32
C LYS A 115 10.30 3.57 0.28
N PHE A 116 11.56 3.76 -0.15
CA PHE A 116 12.22 2.87 -1.11
C PHE A 116 12.59 1.51 -0.51
N SER A 117 12.90 1.47 0.79
CA SER A 117 13.26 0.24 1.51
C SER A 117 12.04 -0.51 2.01
N MET A 118 10.99 0.22 2.42
CA MET A 118 9.75 -0.35 2.97
C MET A 118 9.11 -1.39 2.04
N LYS A 119 9.08 -1.13 0.72
CA LYS A 119 8.50 -2.04 -0.28
C LYS A 119 9.14 -3.43 -0.24
N HIS A 120 10.39 -3.55 0.22
CA HIS A 120 11.07 -4.84 0.29
C HIS A 120 10.48 -5.77 1.35
N ALA A 121 9.85 -5.21 2.39
CA ALA A 121 9.12 -5.94 3.42
C ALA A 121 7.67 -6.29 3.05
N PHE A 122 7.18 -5.86 1.89
CA PHE A 122 5.80 -6.08 1.44
C PHE A 122 5.63 -7.29 0.50
N PHE A 123 6.50 -7.42 -0.50
CA PHE A 123 6.40 -8.48 -1.50
C PHE A 123 7.04 -9.79 -1.03
N ASP A 124 6.66 -10.91 -1.63
CA ASP A 124 7.32 -12.21 -1.45
C ASP A 124 8.81 -12.12 -1.86
N THR A 125 9.65 -13.03 -1.35
CA THR A 125 11.08 -13.04 -1.72
C THR A 125 11.37 -13.88 -2.95
N ARG A 126 10.37 -14.62 -3.46
CA ARG A 126 10.47 -15.47 -4.65
C ARG A 126 9.93 -14.81 -5.91
N ASN A 127 9.07 -13.80 -5.78
CA ASN A 127 8.48 -13.04 -6.86
C ASN A 127 8.09 -11.64 -6.38
N TYR A 128 7.58 -10.79 -7.27
CA TYR A 128 7.11 -9.44 -6.94
C TYR A 128 5.62 -9.41 -6.55
N GLU A 129 5.03 -10.54 -6.17
CA GLU A 129 3.66 -10.56 -5.66
C GLU A 129 3.61 -10.08 -4.21
N PRO A 130 2.55 -9.38 -3.79
CA PRO A 130 2.33 -9.05 -2.38
C PRO A 130 2.34 -10.33 -1.54
N LYS A 131 3.15 -10.36 -0.48
CA LYS A 131 3.13 -11.51 0.44
C LYS A 131 1.76 -11.60 1.11
N LEU A 132 1.27 -12.80 1.36
CA LEU A 132 -0.01 -12.97 2.07
C LEU A 132 0.03 -12.30 3.44
N THR A 133 -1.06 -11.62 3.80
CA THR A 133 -1.20 -10.98 5.11
C THR A 133 -1.26 -12.03 6.22
N ALA A 134 -0.78 -11.66 7.40
CA ALA A 134 -0.90 -12.50 8.57
C ALA A 134 -2.38 -12.71 8.96
N GLY A 135 -2.68 -13.90 9.50
CA GLY A 135 -4.00 -14.21 10.06
C GLY A 135 -4.29 -13.45 11.35
N MET A 136 -5.41 -13.78 12.01
CA MET A 136 -5.84 -13.09 13.24
C MET A 136 -4.76 -13.06 14.32
N ILE A 137 -4.61 -11.92 15.00
CA ILE A 137 -3.70 -11.76 16.14
C ILE A 137 -4.29 -12.42 17.39
N HIS A 138 -5.60 -12.27 17.59
CA HIS A 138 -6.32 -12.84 18.72
C HIS A 138 -6.23 -14.37 18.75
N GLY A 139 -5.91 -14.92 19.93
CA GLY A 139 -5.91 -16.37 20.18
C GLY A 139 -4.58 -17.07 19.86
N LYS A 140 -3.57 -16.34 19.39
CA LYS A 140 -2.22 -16.88 19.18
C LYS A 140 -1.45 -16.94 20.51
N ALA A 141 -0.88 -18.11 20.82
CA ALA A 141 -0.02 -18.29 22.00
C ALA A 141 1.35 -17.58 21.87
N GLY A 142 1.80 -17.29 20.64
CA GLY A 142 3.10 -16.66 20.35
C GLY A 142 3.21 -15.19 20.73
N LEU A 143 2.08 -14.46 20.74
CA LEU A 143 2.02 -13.01 20.93
C LEU A 143 2.70 -12.54 22.22
N LYS A 144 2.62 -13.34 23.30
CA LYS A 144 3.27 -12.96 24.57
C LYS A 144 4.77 -12.75 24.40
N LYS A 145 5.45 -13.65 23.68
CA LYS A 145 6.90 -13.54 23.44
C LYS A 145 7.25 -12.42 22.48
N GLU A 146 6.43 -12.21 21.45
CA GLU A 146 6.57 -11.07 20.55
C GLU A 146 6.50 -9.75 21.35
N LEU A 147 5.56 -9.64 22.28
CA LEU A 147 5.45 -8.47 23.16
C LEU A 147 6.63 -8.35 24.14
N GLU A 148 7.16 -9.44 24.68
CA GLU A 148 8.36 -9.41 25.54
C GLU A 148 9.58 -8.86 24.78
N ILE A 149 9.79 -9.27 23.53
CA ILE A 149 10.89 -8.75 22.69
C ILE A 149 10.64 -7.30 22.28
N LEU A 150 9.39 -6.93 22.00
CA LEU A 150 9.01 -5.54 21.69
C LEU A 150 9.30 -4.61 22.89
N GLU A 151 8.93 -5.04 24.10
CA GLU A 151 9.20 -4.28 25.33
C GLU A 151 10.70 -4.12 25.57
N LEU A 152 11.48 -5.19 25.34
CA LEU A 152 12.93 -5.13 25.45
C LEU A 152 13.55 -4.09 24.50
N ALA A 153 13.04 -3.95 23.27
CA ALA A 153 13.49 -2.92 22.35
C ALA A 153 13.22 -1.52 22.91
N PHE A 154 12.02 -1.29 23.45
CA PHE A 154 11.65 -0.01 24.05
C PHE A 154 12.48 0.33 25.31
N GLU A 155 12.77 -0.67 26.16
CA GLU A 155 13.63 -0.52 27.34
C GLU A 155 15.06 -0.08 26.96
N HIS A 156 15.51 -0.44 25.76
CA HIS A 156 16.81 -0.01 25.20
C HIS A 156 16.73 1.29 24.39
N GLY A 157 15.60 1.99 24.41
CA GLY A 157 15.41 3.23 23.65
C GLY A 157 15.35 3.04 22.14
N LEU A 158 15.03 1.83 21.66
CA LEU A 158 14.91 1.54 20.24
C LEU A 158 13.43 1.59 19.82
N PRO A 159 13.04 2.45 18.85
CA PRO A 159 11.71 2.41 18.29
C PRO A 159 11.52 1.09 17.53
N ALA A 160 10.34 0.50 17.68
CA ALA A 160 9.98 -0.80 17.11
C ALA A 160 8.48 -0.89 16.85
N VAL A 161 8.08 -1.79 15.95
CA VAL A 161 6.69 -2.04 15.60
C VAL A 161 6.42 -3.53 15.42
N LEU A 162 5.25 -4.01 15.86
CA LEU A 162 4.78 -5.35 15.51
C LEU A 162 4.39 -5.39 14.03
N CYS A 163 4.95 -6.31 13.25
CA CYS A 163 4.62 -6.42 11.83
C CYS A 163 3.12 -6.73 11.63
N ASP A 164 2.55 -7.56 12.50
CA ASP A 164 1.13 -7.96 12.48
C ASP A 164 0.15 -6.78 12.60
N ILE A 165 0.57 -5.63 13.15
CA ILE A 165 -0.26 -4.40 13.25
C ILE A 165 -0.10 -3.47 12.04
N THR A 166 0.56 -3.90 10.96
CA THR A 166 0.73 -3.12 9.72
C THR A 166 0.08 -3.82 8.53
N ASN A 167 -0.11 -3.11 7.42
CA ASN A 167 -0.46 -3.70 6.12
C ASN A 167 0.77 -3.93 5.24
N THR A 168 1.86 -3.22 5.51
CA THR A 168 3.07 -3.14 4.67
C THR A 168 4.18 -4.08 5.12
N LEU A 169 4.47 -4.17 6.42
CA LEU A 169 5.49 -5.09 6.94
C LEU A 169 4.89 -6.50 7.03
N ARG A 170 5.15 -7.32 6.01
CA ARG A 170 4.58 -8.68 5.88
C ARG A 170 5.57 -9.80 6.20
N HIS A 171 6.80 -9.46 6.57
CA HIS A 171 7.83 -10.40 7.02
C HIS A 171 8.28 -10.08 8.45
N GLY A 172 8.66 -11.11 9.20
CA GLY A 172 8.99 -10.99 10.62
C GLY A 172 7.76 -10.76 11.50
N ASP A 173 7.99 -10.84 12.80
CA ASP A 173 6.99 -10.54 13.84
C ASP A 173 7.17 -9.12 14.38
N ILE A 174 8.43 -8.64 14.43
CA ILE A 174 8.82 -7.30 14.91
C ILE A 174 9.75 -6.66 13.88
N CYS A 175 9.60 -5.37 13.65
CA CYS A 175 10.54 -4.56 12.90
C CYS A 175 11.15 -3.50 13.82
N LEU A 176 12.49 -3.48 13.93
CA LEU A 176 13.20 -2.39 14.59
C LEU A 176 13.32 -1.21 13.63
N LEU A 177 13.15 0.00 14.17
CA LEU A 177 13.01 1.24 13.43
C LEU A 177 14.18 2.21 13.67
N GLY A 178 15.34 1.69 14.09
CA GLY A 178 16.53 2.51 14.41
C GLY A 178 17.32 3.00 13.20
N THR A 179 16.96 2.55 11.99
CA THR A 179 17.64 2.89 10.73
C THR A 179 16.62 3.11 9.62
N ASN A 180 17.06 3.74 8.52
CA ASN A 180 16.22 3.96 7.33
C ASN A 180 15.80 2.66 6.62
N ASP A 181 16.47 1.53 6.91
CA ASP A 181 16.12 0.21 6.41
C ASP A 181 15.39 -0.62 7.47
N PRO A 182 14.39 -1.43 7.09
CA PRO A 182 13.66 -2.27 8.02
C PRO A 182 14.54 -3.41 8.58
N TYR A 183 14.70 -3.48 9.89
CA TYR A 183 15.38 -4.60 10.55
C TYR A 183 14.37 -5.57 11.15
N LEU A 184 14.01 -6.59 10.37
CA LEU A 184 12.99 -7.58 10.69
C LEU A 184 13.51 -8.69 11.63
N LEU A 185 12.71 -9.03 12.65
CA LEU A 185 12.97 -10.10 13.60
C LEU A 185 11.85 -11.14 13.55
N GLU A 186 12.21 -12.42 13.54
CA GLU A 186 11.29 -13.54 13.72
C GLU A 186 11.46 -14.13 15.13
N VAL A 187 10.41 -14.12 15.94
CA VAL A 187 10.43 -14.54 17.35
C VAL A 187 10.04 -16.00 17.47
N LYS A 188 10.90 -16.81 18.10
CA LYS A 188 10.69 -18.26 18.26
C LYS A 188 10.38 -18.63 19.70
N SER A 189 9.35 -19.45 19.89
CA SER A 189 8.93 -19.90 21.21
C SER A 189 9.53 -21.25 21.66
N GLY A 190 10.28 -21.97 20.81
CA GLY A 190 10.91 -23.27 21.14
C GLY A 190 12.03 -23.72 20.17
N ARG A 191 12.63 -24.91 20.42
CA ARG A 191 13.78 -25.47 19.69
C ARG A 191 13.44 -26.21 18.38
N ALA A 192 12.16 -26.45 18.08
CA ALA A 192 11.75 -27.22 16.91
C ALA A 192 11.83 -26.38 15.62
N HIS A 193 12.77 -26.73 14.74
CA HIS A 193 12.88 -26.13 13.41
C HIS A 193 11.88 -26.76 12.44
N ASN A 194 10.66 -26.23 12.40
CA ASN A 194 9.72 -26.59 11.35
C ASN A 194 10.16 -25.99 10.00
N GLN A 195 9.89 -26.69 8.90
CA GLN A 195 10.23 -26.25 7.54
C GLN A 195 9.65 -24.85 7.22
N ARG A 196 8.47 -24.54 7.75
CA ARG A 196 7.84 -23.21 7.65
C ARG A 196 8.73 -22.11 8.27
N THR A 197 9.21 -22.34 9.48
CA THR A 197 10.07 -21.39 10.21
C THR A 197 11.40 -21.19 9.50
N LYS A 198 11.96 -22.26 8.91
CA LYS A 198 13.17 -22.16 8.07
C LYS A 198 12.94 -21.23 6.87
N ARG A 199 11.83 -21.40 6.14
CA ARG A 199 11.47 -20.53 5.00
C ARG A 199 11.28 -19.06 5.40
N GLN A 200 10.68 -18.79 6.56
CA GLN A 200 10.52 -17.41 7.07
C GLN A 200 11.88 -16.78 7.39
N SER A 201 12.75 -17.50 8.09
CA SER A 201 14.11 -17.02 8.38
C SER A 201 14.95 -16.81 7.11
N GLU A 202 14.84 -17.70 6.11
CA GLU A 202 15.50 -17.54 4.81
C GLU A 202 15.00 -16.31 4.05
N ALA A 203 13.69 -16.06 4.06
CA ALA A 203 13.11 -14.88 3.41
C ALA A 203 13.61 -13.58 4.06
N ILE A 204 13.63 -13.51 5.40
CA ILE A 204 14.16 -12.34 6.12
C ILE A 204 15.65 -12.15 5.79
N ALA A 205 16.45 -13.22 5.80
CA ALA A 205 17.87 -13.14 5.47
C ALA A 205 18.11 -12.64 4.04
N GLN A 206 17.29 -13.02 3.06
CA GLN A 206 17.37 -12.50 1.69
C GLN A 206 17.07 -11.00 1.63
N ILE A 207 16.10 -10.51 2.42
CA ILE A 207 15.77 -9.09 2.51
C ILE A 207 16.92 -8.31 3.15
N HIS A 208 17.42 -8.77 4.28
CA HIS A 208 18.56 -8.15 4.97
C HIS A 208 19.78 -8.07 4.06
N LEU A 209 20.18 -9.20 3.46
CA LEU A 209 21.32 -9.24 2.56
C LEU A 209 21.17 -8.21 1.44
N PHE A 210 20.01 -8.14 0.78
CA PHE A 210 19.78 -7.18 -0.30
C PHE A 210 19.83 -5.72 0.17
N LEU A 211 19.28 -5.41 1.35
CA LEU A 211 19.30 -4.06 1.91
C LEU A 211 20.71 -3.65 2.38
N GLU A 212 21.52 -4.60 2.85
CA GLU A 212 22.89 -4.38 3.28
C GLU A 212 23.87 -4.22 2.11
N THR A 213 23.70 -4.99 1.03
CA THR A 213 24.65 -5.00 -0.10
C THR A 213 24.27 -4.08 -1.24
N ASP A 214 23.05 -3.52 -1.25
CA ASP A 214 22.45 -2.81 -2.37
C ASP A 214 22.35 -3.62 -3.67
N GLU A 215 22.62 -4.93 -3.63
CA GLU A 215 22.61 -5.78 -4.81
C GLU A 215 22.31 -7.25 -4.52
N ALA A 216 21.58 -7.89 -5.42
CA ALA A 216 21.36 -9.33 -5.36
C ALA A 216 21.23 -9.94 -6.76
N LEU A 217 21.75 -11.17 -6.89
CA LEU A 217 21.53 -12.00 -8.07
C LEU A 217 20.22 -12.76 -7.96
N ASN A 218 19.50 -12.85 -9.06
CA ASN A 218 18.24 -13.57 -9.19
C ASN A 218 17.18 -13.15 -8.16
N PHE A 219 17.21 -11.87 -7.76
CA PHE A 219 16.39 -11.34 -6.67
C PHE A 219 14.90 -11.47 -7.03
N ARG A 220 14.12 -12.11 -6.16
CA ARG A 220 12.70 -12.37 -6.39
C ARG A 220 12.42 -13.11 -7.71
N GLY A 221 13.29 -14.07 -8.03
CA GLY A 221 13.13 -14.92 -9.20
C GLY A 221 13.33 -14.19 -10.54
N GLN A 222 13.75 -12.92 -10.54
CA GLN A 222 14.09 -12.19 -11.74
C GLN A 222 15.53 -12.48 -12.14
N PRO A 223 15.79 -13.06 -13.33
CA PRO A 223 17.15 -13.34 -13.79
C PRO A 223 18.06 -12.12 -13.75
N GLY A 224 19.33 -12.34 -13.45
CA GLY A 224 20.36 -11.30 -13.50
C GLY A 224 20.54 -10.54 -12.19
N LYS A 225 21.11 -9.34 -12.27
CA LYS A 225 21.50 -8.53 -11.11
C LYS A 225 20.48 -7.43 -10.84
N THR A 226 19.89 -7.44 -9.65
CA THR A 226 19.10 -6.32 -9.13
C THR A 226 19.98 -5.43 -8.28
N ARG A 227 19.87 -4.10 -8.43
CA ARG A 227 20.58 -3.12 -7.60
C ARG A 227 19.63 -2.08 -7.02
N ARG A 228 19.97 -1.55 -5.85
CA ARG A 228 19.38 -0.33 -5.28
C ARG A 228 20.29 0.85 -5.66
N ALA A 229 19.69 1.94 -6.08
CA ALA A 229 20.38 3.21 -6.27
C ALA A 229 19.73 4.23 -5.36
N ALA A 230 20.52 5.14 -4.79
CA ALA A 230 20.02 6.25 -4.00
C ALA A 230 19.45 7.31 -4.96
N PRO A 231 18.12 7.47 -5.05
CA PRO A 231 17.54 8.47 -5.93
C PRO A 231 17.80 9.88 -5.38
N PRO A 232 17.67 10.92 -6.22
CA PRO A 232 17.67 12.30 -5.75
C PRO A 232 16.54 12.54 -4.73
N ASP A 233 16.67 13.63 -3.98
CA ASP A 233 15.66 14.03 -2.99
C ASP A 233 14.27 14.17 -3.63
N GLU A 234 13.28 13.66 -2.91
CA GLU A 234 11.89 13.63 -3.37
C GLU A 234 11.13 14.88 -2.95
N VAL A 235 10.49 15.54 -3.91
CA VAL A 235 9.56 16.64 -3.66
C VAL A 235 8.13 16.14 -3.76
N THR A 236 7.31 16.52 -2.77
CA THR A 236 5.87 16.16 -2.73
C THR A 236 5.01 17.41 -2.64
N HIS A 237 3.73 17.29 -3.02
CA HIS A 237 2.73 18.34 -2.93
C HIS A 237 1.81 18.20 -1.71
N LEU A 238 2.29 17.59 -0.61
CA LEU A 238 1.46 17.32 0.59
C LEU A 238 0.89 18.60 1.21
N ASP A 239 1.65 19.69 1.28
CA ASP A 239 1.17 20.95 1.85
C ASP A 239 0.06 21.56 0.98
N GLN A 240 0.24 21.52 -0.34
CA GLN A 240 -0.75 21.97 -1.31
C GLN A 240 -2.02 21.11 -1.23
N LEU A 241 -1.88 19.78 -1.18
CA LEU A 241 -3.00 18.85 -0.95
C LEU A 241 -3.83 19.24 0.27
N ASN A 242 -3.19 19.44 1.42
CA ASN A 242 -3.90 19.76 2.66
C ASN A 242 -4.50 21.17 2.65
N SER A 243 -3.92 22.11 1.91
CA SER A 243 -4.55 23.40 1.62
C SER A 243 -5.85 23.24 0.81
N PHE A 244 -5.82 22.44 -0.26
CA PHE A 244 -7.00 22.23 -1.10
C PHE A 244 -8.09 21.40 -0.42
N ILE A 245 -7.75 20.47 0.47
CA ILE A 245 -8.75 19.76 1.29
C ILE A 245 -9.52 20.74 2.17
N ARG A 246 -8.83 21.71 2.81
CA ARG A 246 -9.47 22.76 3.61
C ARG A 246 -10.39 23.66 2.78
N GLU A 247 -10.02 23.92 1.54
CA GLU A 247 -10.85 24.69 0.60
C GLU A 247 -12.09 23.88 0.17
N ALA A 248 -11.91 22.61 -0.19
CA ALA A 248 -13.01 21.71 -0.55
C ALA A 248 -14.01 21.56 0.61
N LYS A 249 -13.55 21.54 1.86
CA LYS A 249 -14.46 21.49 3.02
C LYS A 249 -15.40 22.70 3.09
N ARG A 250 -14.91 23.88 2.70
CA ARG A 250 -15.69 25.12 2.71
C ARG A 250 -16.64 25.22 1.52
N ASN A 251 -16.19 24.80 0.35
CA ASN A 251 -16.90 25.01 -0.91
C ASN A 251 -17.68 23.77 -1.40
N GLY A 252 -17.54 22.63 -0.72
CA GLY A 252 -18.05 21.33 -1.14
C GLY A 252 -17.15 20.62 -2.16
N TYR A 253 -16.31 21.34 -2.90
CA TYR A 253 -15.31 20.78 -3.81
C TYR A 253 -14.13 21.75 -3.99
N CYS A 254 -12.99 21.22 -4.41
CA CYS A 254 -11.83 22.00 -4.88
C CYS A 254 -11.05 21.16 -5.89
N ALA A 255 -10.64 21.77 -6.99
CA ALA A 255 -9.74 21.19 -7.97
C ALA A 255 -8.49 22.08 -8.10
N ALA A 256 -7.33 21.46 -8.21
CA ALA A 256 -6.07 22.17 -8.26
C ALA A 256 -5.07 21.51 -9.21
N GLN A 257 -4.24 22.32 -9.83
CA GLN A 257 -3.14 21.89 -10.68
C GLN A 257 -1.81 22.31 -10.02
N PRO A 258 -1.23 21.48 -9.13
CA PRO A 258 0.03 21.80 -8.45
C PRO A 258 1.20 22.02 -9.41
N GLU A 259 1.19 21.34 -10.55
CA GLU A 259 2.14 21.50 -11.66
C GLU A 259 1.48 21.06 -12.99
N ALA A 260 2.09 21.40 -14.12
CA ALA A 260 1.57 21.02 -15.43
C ALA A 260 1.45 19.50 -15.55
N GLY A 261 0.31 19.03 -16.07
CA GLY A 261 0.03 17.60 -16.22
C GLY A 261 -0.38 16.84 -14.95
N LEU A 262 -0.50 17.51 -13.79
CA LEU A 262 -0.99 16.89 -12.55
C LEU A 262 -2.22 17.65 -12.02
N THR A 263 -3.32 16.94 -11.77
CA THR A 263 -4.53 17.56 -11.21
C THR A 263 -4.99 16.79 -9.98
N TYR A 264 -5.32 17.53 -8.92
CA TYR A 264 -5.94 17.03 -7.70
C TYR A 264 -7.38 17.48 -7.62
N LEU A 265 -8.24 16.60 -7.12
CA LEU A 265 -9.64 16.88 -6.86
C LEU A 265 -10.00 16.38 -5.46
N ALA A 266 -10.60 17.27 -4.67
CA ALA A 266 -11.21 16.96 -3.39
C ALA A 266 -12.72 17.29 -3.43
N VAL A 267 -13.56 16.35 -3.00
CA VAL A 267 -15.03 16.52 -2.96
C VAL A 267 -15.56 16.12 -1.59
N TYR A 268 -16.41 16.97 -1.02
CA TYR A 268 -17.08 16.77 0.26
C TYR A 268 -18.58 16.51 0.08
N GLY A 269 -19.12 15.51 0.80
CA GLY A 269 -20.56 15.33 0.96
C GLY A 269 -21.36 14.97 -0.30
N GLY A 270 -20.70 14.53 -1.37
CA GLY A 270 -21.36 14.20 -2.64
C GLY A 270 -20.51 13.29 -3.53
N THR A 271 -21.10 12.84 -4.63
CA THR A 271 -20.37 12.13 -5.70
C THR A 271 -19.67 13.14 -6.60
N PRO A 272 -18.40 12.92 -6.97
CA PRO A 272 -17.72 13.79 -7.91
C PRO A 272 -18.47 13.80 -9.24
N ASP A 273 -18.75 14.98 -9.78
CA ASP A 273 -19.21 15.12 -11.15
C ASP A 273 -17.98 15.16 -12.06
N PHE A 274 -17.45 13.98 -12.40
CA PHE A 274 -16.25 13.82 -13.22
C PHE A 274 -16.35 14.56 -14.57
N SER A 275 -17.56 14.71 -15.12
CA SER A 275 -17.80 15.39 -16.39
C SER A 275 -17.55 16.90 -16.35
N LYS A 276 -17.62 17.51 -15.15
CA LYS A 276 -17.29 18.92 -14.93
C LYS A 276 -15.81 19.17 -14.71
N ILE A 277 -15.02 18.10 -14.61
CA ILE A 277 -13.64 18.13 -14.12
C ILE A 277 -12.68 17.64 -15.19
N TRP A 278 -13.09 16.65 -15.99
CA TRP A 278 -12.35 16.14 -17.12
C TRP A 278 -13.20 16.20 -18.39
N SER A 279 -12.62 16.71 -19.48
CA SER A 279 -13.21 16.53 -20.82
C SER A 279 -12.91 15.12 -21.34
N LEU A 280 -13.80 14.57 -22.17
CA LEU A 280 -13.62 13.23 -22.77
C LEU A 280 -12.31 13.12 -23.59
N GLU A 281 -11.86 14.22 -24.19
CA GLU A 281 -10.60 14.28 -24.97
C GLU A 281 -9.33 14.10 -24.11
N GLN A 282 -9.41 14.35 -22.80
CA GLN A 282 -8.30 14.16 -21.87
C GLN A 282 -8.20 12.71 -21.36
N ALA A 283 -9.23 11.88 -21.56
CA ALA A 283 -9.31 10.55 -20.94
C ALA A 283 -8.25 9.56 -21.47
N ASP A 284 -7.97 9.56 -22.78
CA ASP A 284 -7.08 8.57 -23.41
C ASP A 284 -5.59 8.75 -23.06
N LYS A 285 -5.23 9.88 -22.44
CA LYS A 285 -3.84 10.21 -22.02
C LYS A 285 -3.75 10.53 -20.53
N THR A 286 -4.73 10.08 -19.75
CA THR A 286 -4.77 10.38 -18.32
C THR A 286 -4.83 9.09 -17.51
N ILE A 287 -3.97 8.98 -16.49
CA ILE A 287 -4.13 7.98 -15.44
C ILE A 287 -4.82 8.63 -14.25
N VAL A 288 -5.90 8.01 -13.78
CA VAL A 288 -6.68 8.49 -12.64
C VAL A 288 -6.51 7.54 -11.46
N PHE A 289 -6.15 8.11 -10.31
CA PHE A 289 -6.07 7.44 -9.02
C PHE A 289 -7.26 7.91 -8.16
N ILE A 290 -8.24 7.04 -7.96
CA ILE A 290 -9.33 7.28 -7.01
C ILE A 290 -8.89 6.75 -5.65
N LEU A 291 -8.40 7.63 -4.78
CA LEU A 291 -7.75 7.21 -3.53
C LEU A 291 -8.72 6.50 -2.58
N ASN A 292 -10.01 6.86 -2.64
CA ASN A 292 -11.05 6.19 -1.87
C ASN A 292 -11.28 4.75 -2.31
N GLU A 293 -11.12 4.44 -3.60
CA GLU A 293 -11.25 3.08 -4.15
C GLU A 293 -10.13 2.20 -3.60
N ALA A 294 -8.87 2.63 -3.75
CA ALA A 294 -7.71 1.92 -3.21
C ALA A 294 -7.81 1.69 -1.69
N LYS A 295 -8.31 2.68 -0.91
CA LYS A 295 -8.58 2.51 0.51
C LYS A 295 -9.67 1.46 0.78
N ASN A 296 -10.76 1.49 0.02
CA ASN A 296 -11.90 0.60 0.23
C ASN A 296 -11.59 -0.84 -0.18
N ASP A 297 -10.71 -1.03 -1.16
CA ASP A 297 -10.29 -2.32 -1.69
C ASP A 297 -9.06 -2.90 -1.00
N PHE A 298 -8.52 -2.19 0.00
CA PHE A 298 -7.33 -2.56 0.78
C PHE A 298 -6.02 -2.59 -0.03
N ASP A 299 -5.94 -1.80 -1.09
CA ASP A 299 -4.85 -1.79 -2.07
C ASP A 299 -3.95 -0.54 -1.95
N TRP A 300 -3.83 0.02 -0.75
CA TRP A 300 -2.96 1.19 -0.52
C TRP A 300 -1.48 0.83 -0.34
N ALA A 301 -1.18 -0.35 0.17
CA ALA A 301 0.21 -0.76 0.41
C ALA A 301 0.88 -1.17 -0.93
N PRO A 302 2.17 -0.88 -1.15
CA PRO A 302 3.15 -0.42 -0.17
C PRO A 302 3.48 1.07 -0.34
N TYR A 303 2.49 1.95 -0.45
CA TYR A 303 2.74 3.39 -0.50
C TYR A 303 2.73 4.01 0.89
N MET A 304 3.30 5.21 1.02
CA MET A 304 3.14 6.02 2.22
C MET A 304 1.64 6.13 2.58
N PRO A 305 1.24 5.79 3.82
CA PRO A 305 -0.17 5.63 4.16
C PRO A 305 -0.90 6.96 4.22
N PHE A 306 -2.21 6.94 3.94
CA PHE A 306 -3.04 8.14 4.00
C PHE A 306 -3.11 8.79 5.39
N THR A 307 -2.75 8.03 6.44
CA THR A 307 -2.60 8.52 7.82
C THR A 307 -1.45 9.52 7.96
N LEU A 308 -0.47 9.50 7.06
CA LEU A 308 0.61 10.49 6.98
C LEU A 308 0.35 11.56 5.91
N THR A 309 -0.40 11.27 4.85
CA THR A 309 -0.67 12.25 3.77
C THR A 309 -1.71 13.31 4.17
N ILE A 310 -2.79 12.90 4.87
CA ILE A 310 -3.86 13.81 5.31
C ILE A 310 -3.56 14.27 6.74
N ARG A 311 -3.20 15.55 6.89
CA ARG A 311 -2.63 16.12 8.12
C ARG A 311 -3.67 16.36 9.21
N GLU A 312 -4.78 16.97 8.84
CA GLU A 312 -5.83 17.33 9.79
C GLU A 312 -6.70 16.13 10.16
N ALA A 313 -6.83 15.88 11.46
CA ALA A 313 -7.49 14.68 11.97
C ALA A 313 -8.94 14.54 11.50
N GLN A 314 -9.67 15.66 11.41
CA GLN A 314 -11.06 15.67 10.93
C GLN A 314 -11.15 15.35 9.44
N HIS A 315 -10.23 15.86 8.63
CA HIS A 315 -10.18 15.56 7.19
C HIS A 315 -9.82 14.09 6.93
N LEU A 316 -8.87 13.57 7.70
CA LEU A 316 -8.50 12.16 7.67
C LEU A 316 -9.67 11.27 8.09
N PHE A 317 -10.42 11.64 9.13
CA PHE A 317 -11.63 10.94 9.53
C PHE A 317 -12.70 10.98 8.43
N ASP A 318 -12.95 12.17 7.85
CA ASP A 318 -13.89 12.37 6.75
C ASP A 318 -13.52 11.50 5.53
N PHE A 319 -12.23 11.36 5.20
CA PHE A 319 -11.75 10.47 4.14
C PHE A 319 -12.05 8.99 4.45
N VAL A 320 -11.74 8.56 5.67
CA VAL A 320 -11.97 7.18 6.13
C VAL A 320 -13.46 6.82 6.11
N ILE A 321 -14.37 7.74 6.44
CA ILE A 321 -15.82 7.47 6.40
C ILE A 321 -16.45 7.75 5.03
N GLY A 322 -15.66 8.15 4.04
CA GLY A 322 -16.13 8.42 2.67
C GLY A 322 -16.84 9.76 2.49
N ASN A 323 -16.77 10.65 3.46
CA ASN A 323 -17.28 12.02 3.38
C ASN A 323 -16.36 12.95 2.58
N LEU A 324 -15.06 12.64 2.55
CA LEU A 324 -14.06 13.26 1.65
C LEU A 324 -13.65 12.25 0.59
N ILE A 325 -13.78 12.64 -0.68
CA ILE A 325 -13.29 11.89 -1.84
C ILE A 325 -12.08 12.61 -2.42
N LEU A 326 -10.98 11.88 -2.63
CA LEU A 326 -9.76 12.39 -3.24
C LEU A 326 -9.48 11.65 -4.54
N VAL A 327 -9.20 12.42 -5.59
CA VAL A 327 -8.81 11.92 -6.91
C VAL A 327 -7.55 12.65 -7.36
N VAL A 328 -6.60 11.90 -7.91
CA VAL A 328 -5.40 12.43 -8.56
C VAL A 328 -5.41 11.99 -10.01
N SER A 329 -5.19 12.90 -10.94
CA SER A 329 -5.07 12.56 -12.37
C SER A 329 -3.75 13.06 -12.93
N VAL A 330 -3.10 12.22 -13.73
CA VAL A 330 -1.80 12.48 -14.36
C VAL A 330 -1.95 12.41 -15.87
N ASP A 331 -1.60 13.50 -16.56
CA ASP A 331 -1.42 13.52 -18.01
C ASP A 331 -0.12 12.78 -18.36
N VAL A 332 -0.26 11.54 -18.83
CA VAL A 332 0.88 10.70 -19.19
C VAL A 332 1.57 11.15 -20.46
N GLY A 333 0.90 11.93 -21.32
CA GLY A 333 1.52 12.55 -22.49
C GLY A 333 2.45 13.69 -22.08
N HIS A 334 2.02 14.53 -21.13
CA HIS A 334 2.89 15.54 -20.53
C HIS A 334 4.07 14.90 -19.80
N PHE A 335 3.80 13.92 -18.94
CA PHE A 335 4.86 13.24 -18.19
C PHE A 335 5.84 12.49 -19.11
N GLY A 336 5.36 11.86 -20.19
CA GLY A 336 6.21 11.22 -21.20
C GLY A 336 7.21 12.19 -21.84
N LYS A 337 6.80 13.43 -22.14
CA LYS A 337 7.72 14.48 -22.61
C LYS A 337 8.75 14.86 -21.55
N MET A 338 8.33 14.95 -20.28
CA MET A 338 9.27 15.21 -19.18
C MET A 338 10.32 14.12 -19.06
N LEU A 339 10.03 12.87 -19.46
CA LEU A 339 10.96 11.75 -19.44
C LEU A 339 11.93 11.71 -20.64
N GLU A 340 11.81 12.59 -21.63
CA GLU A 340 12.72 12.60 -22.77
C GLU A 340 14.18 12.83 -22.34
N MET A 341 15.09 12.07 -22.96
CA MET A 341 16.53 12.10 -22.70
C MET A 341 17.31 11.92 -24.01
N PRO A 342 18.48 12.58 -24.19
CA PRO A 342 19.35 12.32 -25.34
C PRO A 342 19.73 10.84 -25.44
N GLY A 343 19.68 10.26 -26.65
CA GLY A 343 20.01 8.85 -26.87
C GLY A 343 18.90 7.85 -26.53
N TRP A 344 17.79 8.28 -25.94
CA TRP A 344 16.69 7.38 -25.54
C TRP A 344 15.41 7.62 -26.34
N ARG A 345 14.58 6.57 -26.47
CA ARG A 345 13.19 6.62 -26.90
C ARG A 345 12.32 6.17 -25.72
N VAL A 346 11.31 6.96 -25.37
CA VAL A 346 10.35 6.63 -24.31
C VAL A 346 9.02 6.23 -24.92
N THR A 347 8.49 5.08 -24.51
CA THR A 347 7.14 4.63 -24.85
C THR A 347 6.31 4.44 -23.59
N PHE A 348 5.02 4.70 -23.70
CA PHE A 348 4.04 4.51 -22.63
C PHE A 348 3.16 3.31 -22.95
N ASN A 349 2.93 2.45 -21.95
CA ASN A 349 2.00 1.34 -22.05
C ASN A 349 1.10 1.30 -20.80
N ALA A 350 -0.16 1.69 -20.95
CA ALA A 350 -1.13 1.80 -19.87
C ALA A 350 -1.52 0.45 -19.23
N ILE A 351 -1.22 -0.69 -19.86
CA ILE A 351 -1.67 -2.02 -19.41
C ILE A 351 -0.49 -2.87 -18.92
N ALA A 352 0.74 -2.54 -19.34
CA ALA A 352 1.92 -3.27 -18.91
C ALA A 352 2.26 -3.07 -17.41
N PRO A 353 2.95 -4.05 -16.78
CA PRO A 353 3.58 -3.87 -15.47
C PRO A 353 4.65 -2.77 -15.47
N THR A 354 5.32 -2.57 -16.60
CA THR A 354 6.23 -1.47 -16.89
C THR A 354 5.49 -0.38 -17.68
N ILE A 355 5.20 0.72 -17.00
CA ILE A 355 4.31 1.76 -17.54
C ILE A 355 5.02 2.70 -18.52
N PHE A 356 6.33 2.93 -18.29
CA PHE A 356 7.21 3.59 -19.24
C PHE A 356 8.36 2.66 -19.61
N GLN A 357 8.68 2.58 -20.89
CA GLN A 357 9.82 1.83 -21.41
C GLN A 357 10.79 2.78 -22.09
N PHE A 358 12.07 2.59 -21.81
CA PHE A 358 13.21 3.37 -22.29
C PHE A 358 14.06 2.47 -23.18
N SER A 359 14.10 2.78 -24.47
CA SER A 359 14.94 2.10 -25.46
C SER A 359 16.13 2.99 -25.81
N HIS A 360 17.35 2.52 -25.55
CA HIS A 360 18.56 3.22 -25.90
C HIS A 360 18.86 3.03 -27.39
N LYS A 361 19.04 4.13 -28.13
CA LYS A 361 19.11 4.11 -29.60
C LYS A 361 20.33 3.38 -30.14
N GLU A 362 21.46 3.43 -29.44
CA GLU A 362 22.72 2.83 -29.90
C GLU A 362 22.88 1.39 -29.44
N SER A 363 22.73 1.14 -28.13
CA SER A 363 22.94 -0.19 -27.55
C SER A 363 21.74 -1.12 -27.65
N GLN A 364 20.58 -0.63 -28.10
CA GLN A 364 19.30 -1.34 -28.09
C GLN A 364 18.85 -1.82 -26.69
N THR A 365 19.48 -1.33 -25.62
CA THR A 365 19.10 -1.66 -24.24
C THR A 365 17.68 -1.21 -23.96
N LEU A 366 16.88 -2.08 -23.36
CA LEU A 366 15.52 -1.78 -22.92
C LEU A 366 15.43 -1.75 -21.40
N LEU A 367 14.95 -0.64 -20.85
CA LEU A 367 14.72 -0.46 -19.42
C LEU A 367 13.26 -0.04 -19.19
N GLY A 368 12.72 -0.32 -18.00
CA GLY A 368 11.32 -0.05 -17.70
C GLY A 368 11.13 0.55 -16.31
N ILE A 369 10.17 1.47 -16.21
CA ILE A 369 9.67 1.99 -14.95
C ILE A 369 8.40 1.22 -14.57
N SER A 370 8.40 0.62 -13.39
CA SER A 370 7.26 -0.16 -12.92
C SER A 370 6.05 0.74 -12.59
N ARG A 371 4.85 0.17 -12.73
CA ARG A 371 3.61 0.82 -12.30
C ARG A 371 3.62 1.18 -10.82
N ILE A 372 4.21 0.33 -9.97
CA ILE A 372 4.34 0.58 -8.53
C ILE A 372 5.17 1.85 -8.28
N LEU A 373 6.27 2.03 -9.01
CA LEU A 373 7.07 3.24 -8.85
C LEU A 373 6.30 4.50 -9.31
N PHE A 374 5.61 4.40 -10.45
CA PHE A 374 4.78 5.49 -10.98
C PHE A 374 3.60 5.86 -10.08
N ALA A 375 2.94 4.87 -9.47
CA ALA A 375 1.77 5.07 -8.62
C ALA A 375 2.03 5.93 -7.38
N ARG A 376 3.30 6.12 -6.99
CA ARG A 376 3.69 7.06 -5.93
C ARG A 376 3.31 8.51 -6.24
N VAL A 377 3.22 8.90 -7.51
CA VAL A 377 2.67 10.20 -7.92
C VAL A 377 1.23 10.35 -7.41
N GLY A 378 0.41 9.31 -7.53
CA GLY A 378 -0.98 9.30 -7.08
C GLY A 378 -1.14 9.14 -5.57
N TYR A 379 -0.49 8.13 -4.98
CA TYR A 379 -0.71 7.76 -3.58
C TYR A 379 0.13 8.55 -2.57
N GLU A 380 1.29 9.05 -2.99
CA GLU A 380 2.24 9.78 -2.13
C GLU A 380 2.40 11.24 -2.54
N PHE A 381 1.67 11.68 -3.57
CA PHE A 381 1.66 13.06 -4.07
C PHE A 381 3.07 13.55 -4.47
N VAL A 382 3.88 12.65 -5.01
CA VAL A 382 5.20 12.98 -5.56
C VAL A 382 5.03 13.89 -6.77
N SER A 383 5.82 14.96 -6.83
CA SER A 383 5.87 15.86 -7.99
C SER A 383 6.31 15.08 -9.24
N LEU A 384 5.67 15.35 -10.38
CA LEU A 384 6.08 14.91 -11.71
C LEU A 384 7.51 15.34 -12.03
N ALA A 385 7.92 16.57 -11.67
CA ALA A 385 9.31 16.99 -11.82
C ALA A 385 10.27 16.08 -11.02
N SER A 386 9.97 15.83 -9.75
CA SER A 386 10.77 14.95 -8.89
C SER A 386 10.79 13.50 -9.38
N ALA A 387 9.63 12.96 -9.76
CA ALA A 387 9.48 11.62 -10.31
C ALA A 387 10.26 11.46 -11.62
N SER A 388 10.16 12.42 -12.54
CA SER A 388 10.89 12.37 -13.81
C SER A 388 12.40 12.36 -13.59
N ASN A 389 12.93 13.22 -12.71
CA ASN A 389 14.36 13.25 -12.37
C ASN A 389 14.83 11.91 -11.78
N THR A 390 14.04 11.34 -10.87
CA THR A 390 14.29 10.02 -10.30
C THR A 390 14.35 8.95 -11.39
N TYR A 391 13.40 8.94 -12.32
CA TYR A 391 13.32 7.88 -13.33
C TYR A 391 14.46 7.97 -14.33
N LYS A 392 14.80 9.19 -14.76
CA LYS A 392 15.98 9.45 -15.59
C LYS A 392 17.27 8.97 -14.93
N PHE A 393 17.45 9.34 -13.65
CA PHE A 393 18.59 8.90 -12.86
C PHE A 393 18.68 7.37 -12.76
N LEU A 394 17.57 6.68 -12.50
CA LEU A 394 17.53 5.23 -12.39
C LEU A 394 17.85 4.55 -13.73
N VAL A 395 17.34 5.08 -14.84
CA VAL A 395 17.60 4.58 -16.20
C VAL A 395 19.08 4.73 -16.55
N GLU A 396 19.66 5.92 -16.34
CA GLU A 396 21.08 6.17 -16.60
C GLU A 396 21.99 5.33 -15.69
N SER A 397 21.64 5.20 -14.41
CA SER A 397 22.40 4.39 -13.44
C SER A 397 22.37 2.91 -13.83
N ALA A 398 21.20 2.39 -14.22
CA ALA A 398 21.07 1.01 -14.68
C ALA A 398 21.85 0.77 -15.98
N HIS A 399 21.77 1.69 -16.95
CA HIS A 399 22.51 1.58 -18.21
C HIS A 399 24.03 1.65 -18.00
N SER A 400 24.51 2.59 -17.19
CA SER A 400 25.94 2.72 -16.86
C SER A 400 26.49 1.49 -16.14
N GLY A 401 25.65 0.87 -15.31
CA GLY A 401 25.97 -0.36 -14.59
C GLY A 401 26.07 -1.62 -15.47
N MET A 402 25.70 -1.55 -16.74
CA MET A 402 25.73 -2.67 -17.72
C MET A 402 27.06 -2.77 -18.51
N GLY A 403 28.12 -2.02 -18.16
CA GLY A 403 29.37 -1.97 -18.94
C GLY A 403 30.11 -3.31 -19.19
N LYS A 404 30.40 -3.57 -20.49
CA LYS A 404 31.32 -4.50 -21.18
C LYS A 404 31.30 -6.03 -20.94
N ASP A 405 30.59 -6.57 -19.95
CA ASP A 405 30.60 -8.03 -19.69
C ASP A 405 29.33 -8.79 -20.10
N THR A 406 28.37 -8.17 -20.78
CA THR A 406 27.20 -8.90 -21.30
C THR A 406 27.48 -9.42 -22.70
N ASN A 407 27.79 -10.71 -22.81
CA ASN A 407 27.60 -11.44 -24.07
C ASN A 407 26.17 -11.22 -24.54
N SER A 408 26.00 -11.04 -25.85
CA SER A 408 24.72 -10.79 -26.53
C SER A 408 23.65 -11.88 -26.35
N ASP A 409 23.99 -12.98 -25.66
CA ASP A 409 23.15 -14.15 -25.47
C ASP A 409 22.27 -14.08 -24.19
N ASP A 410 22.46 -13.07 -23.33
CA ASP A 410 21.67 -12.88 -22.09
C ASP A 410 20.46 -11.91 -22.25
N LEU A 411 20.16 -11.48 -23.48
CA LEU A 411 18.97 -10.69 -23.78
C LEU A 411 17.73 -11.59 -23.77
N VAL A 412 17.07 -11.68 -22.61
CA VAL A 412 15.78 -12.38 -22.47
C VAL A 412 14.70 -11.63 -23.26
N ASP A 413 14.03 -12.34 -24.16
CA ASP A 413 12.88 -11.83 -24.91
C ASP A 413 11.71 -11.55 -23.94
N ILE A 414 11.37 -10.26 -23.82
CA ILE A 414 10.33 -9.77 -22.92
C ILE A 414 8.93 -10.17 -23.40
N ASP A 415 8.72 -10.43 -24.69
CA ASP A 415 7.44 -10.95 -25.18
C ASP A 415 7.19 -12.38 -24.69
N GLU A 416 8.26 -13.17 -24.53
CA GLU A 416 8.20 -14.53 -23.96
C GLU A 416 7.93 -14.49 -22.44
N MET A 417 8.49 -13.52 -21.70
CA MET A 417 8.17 -13.32 -20.27
C MET A 417 6.74 -12.80 -20.04
N THR A 418 6.25 -11.91 -20.91
CA THR A 418 4.93 -11.29 -20.75
C THR A 418 3.80 -12.28 -21.06
N GLN A 419 4.00 -13.19 -22.02
CA GLN A 419 3.06 -14.27 -22.32
C GLN A 419 3.04 -15.39 -21.26
N LYS A 420 4.19 -15.71 -20.66
CA LYS A 420 4.34 -16.89 -19.79
C LYS A 420 3.83 -16.70 -18.35
N TYR A 421 3.76 -15.46 -17.84
CA TYR A 421 3.55 -15.24 -16.40
C TYR A 421 2.35 -14.38 -16.02
N PHE A 422 1.68 -13.67 -16.94
CA PHE A 422 0.73 -12.63 -16.54
C PHE A 422 -0.60 -12.59 -17.33
N HIS A 423 -0.90 -13.60 -18.15
CA HIS A 423 -2.21 -13.75 -18.80
C HIS A 423 -3.14 -14.70 -18.03
N SER A 424 -3.63 -14.25 -16.88
CA SER A 424 -4.94 -14.66 -16.37
C SER A 424 -5.53 -13.52 -15.54
N ASP A 425 -6.76 -13.12 -15.85
CA ASP A 425 -7.65 -12.31 -15.01
C ASP A 425 -7.84 -10.81 -15.32
N PHE A 426 -7.79 -10.39 -16.59
CA PHE A 426 -8.34 -9.08 -16.98
C PHE A 426 -9.41 -9.10 -18.08
N LYS A 427 -9.60 -10.23 -18.77
CA LYS A 427 -10.58 -10.32 -19.88
C LYS A 427 -12.05 -10.25 -19.41
N THR A 428 -12.32 -10.53 -18.14
CA THR A 428 -13.67 -10.64 -17.58
C THR A 428 -14.32 -9.31 -17.19
N PHE A 429 -13.59 -8.20 -17.18
CA PHE A 429 -14.12 -6.90 -16.72
C PHE A 429 -14.75 -6.06 -17.84
N TRP A 430 -14.37 -6.30 -19.11
CA TRP A 430 -14.84 -5.48 -20.25
C TRP A 430 -15.82 -6.18 -21.20
N GLU A 431 -15.88 -7.52 -21.25
CA GLU A 431 -16.77 -8.26 -22.17
C GLU A 431 -18.13 -8.65 -21.53
N GLY A 432 -18.50 -8.02 -20.41
CA GLY A 432 -19.64 -8.42 -19.57
C GLY A 432 -20.80 -7.42 -19.49
N LYS A 433 -21.07 -6.62 -20.52
CA LYS A 433 -22.34 -5.89 -20.70
C LYS A 433 -22.62 -5.63 -22.19
N GLU A 434 -23.21 -6.62 -22.84
CA GLU A 434 -24.25 -6.39 -23.85
C GLU A 434 -25.56 -6.98 -23.34
#